data_AF-A0A7Z9REZ4-F1
#
_entry.id   AF-A0A7Z9REZ4-F1
#
_cell.length_a   1.000
_cell.length_b   1.000
_cell.length_c   1.000
_cell.angle_alpha   90.00
_cell.angle_beta   90.00
_cell.angle_gamma   90.00
#
_symmetry.space_group_name_H-M   'P 1'
#
loop_
_entity.id
_entity.type
_entity.pdbx_description
1 polymer ?
#
loop_
_entity_poly.entity_id
_entity_poly.type
_entity_poly.pdbx_seq_one_letter_code
_entity_poly.pdbx_strand_id
1 'polypeptide(L)' 'MTTGTLLIKSIPDNREVILNGCKMGRTPYQLSAVTAGDYQMVLSIMIPVSGNVKR' A
#
# COMPACT_ATOMS: atom_id res chain seq x y z
N MET A 1 -10.64 -19.13 -14.63
CA MET A 1 -9.82 -18.01 -14.11
C MET A 1 -9.92 -18.05 -12.61
N THR A 2 -8.81 -18.21 -11.89
CA THR A 2 -8.82 -18.19 -10.42
C THR A 2 -8.58 -16.77 -9.97
N THR A 3 -9.53 -16.20 -9.25
CA THR A 3 -9.37 -14.89 -8.62
C THR A 3 -9.13 -15.06 -7.12
N GLY A 4 -8.43 -14.10 -6.53
CA GLY A 4 -8.13 -14.06 -5.10
C GLY A 4 -8.44 -12.71 -4.47
N THR A 5 -8.10 -12.59 -3.19
CA THR A 5 -8.19 -11.34 -2.43
C THR A 5 -6.79 -10.86 -2.11
N LEU A 6 -6.49 -9.59 -2.42
CA LEU A 6 -5.24 -8.93 -2.06
C LEU A 6 -5.50 -7.92 -0.95
N LEU A 7 -4.87 -8.14 0.20
CA LEU A 7 -4.94 -7.24 1.36
C LEU A 7 -3.59 -6.55 1.56
N ILE A 8 -3.59 -5.23 1.45
CA ILE A 8 -2.40 -4.39 1.58
C ILE A 8 -2.47 -3.61 2.89
N LYS A 9 -1.51 -3.87 3.78
CA LYS A 9 -1.35 -3.18 5.07
C LYS A 9 0.04 -2.55 5.14
N SER A 10 0.16 -1.40 5.80
CA SER A 10 1.45 -0.77 6.07
C SER A 10 1.51 -0.20 7.47
N ILE A 11 2.72 0.00 7.96
CA ILE A 11 3.02 0.76 9.16
C ILE A 11 4.09 1.79 8.76
N PRO A 12 3.83 3.11 8.90
CA PRO A 12 2.59 3.74 9.36
C PRO A 12 1.37 3.47 8.44
N ASP A 13 0.17 3.62 8.98
CA ASP A 13 -1.11 3.50 8.26
C ASP A 13 -1.36 4.71 7.33
N ASN A 14 -2.45 4.63 6.55
CA ASN A 14 -2.94 5.67 5.65
C ASN A 14 -1.96 6.08 4.54
N ARG A 15 -1.23 5.11 3.97
CA ARG A 15 -0.20 5.33 2.94
C ARG A 15 -0.72 5.08 1.54
N GLU A 16 -0.29 5.88 0.58
CA GLU A 16 -0.74 5.79 -0.82
C GLU A 16 -0.29 4.45 -1.44
N VAL A 17 -1.26 3.75 -2.03
CA VAL A 17 -1.07 2.47 -2.72
C VAL A 17 -1.14 2.71 -4.21
N ILE A 18 -0.05 2.40 -4.91
CA ILE A 18 0.04 2.46 -6.37
C ILE A 18 0.28 1.05 -6.90
N LEU A 19 -0.58 0.60 -7.81
CA LEU A 19 -0.53 -0.74 -8.39
C LEU A 19 -0.55 -0.60 -9.91
N ASN A 20 0.48 -1.13 -10.58
CA ASN A 20 0.74 -0.98 -12.01
C ASN A 20 0.71 0.48 -12.49
N GLY A 21 1.22 1.41 -11.67
CA GLY A 21 1.22 2.85 -11.98
C GLY A 21 -0.12 3.57 -11.72
N CYS A 22 -1.18 2.84 -11.39
CA CYS A 22 -2.48 3.41 -11.05
C CYS A 22 -2.63 3.60 -9.53
N LYS A 23 -3.10 4.78 -9.11
CA LYS A 23 -3.42 5.07 -7.71
C LYS A 23 -4.68 4.31 -7.30
N MET A 24 -4.55 3.39 -6.35
CA MET A 24 -5.66 2.54 -5.89
C MET A 24 -6.36 3.11 -4.66
N GLY A 25 -5.61 3.76 -3.77
CA GLY A 25 -6.15 4.30 -2.53
C GLY A 25 -5.09 4.42 -1.44
N ARG A 26 -5.49 4.19 -0.20
CA ARG A 26 -4.61 4.24 0.97
C ARG A 26 -4.70 2.98 1.81
N THR A 27 -3.62 2.63 2.49
CA THR A 27 -3.58 1.48 3.41
C THR A 27 -4.41 1.75 4.68
N PRO A 28 -5.10 0.72 5.24
CA PRO A 28 -5.27 -0.61 4.67
C PRO A 28 -6.21 -0.61 3.45
N TYR A 29 -5.81 -1.29 2.37
CA TYR A 29 -6.56 -1.39 1.12
C TYR A 29 -6.80 -2.85 0.76
N GLN A 30 -8.03 -3.18 0.36
CA GLN A 30 -8.43 -4.54 -0.02
C GLN A 30 -8.97 -4.54 -1.45
N LEU A 31 -8.36 -5.33 -2.32
CA LEU A 31 -8.95 -5.69 -3.61
C LEU A 31 -9.52 -7.09 -3.54
N SER A 32 -10.80 -7.20 -3.89
CA SER A 32 -11.48 -8.48 -4.11
C SER A 32 -11.45 -8.83 -5.59
N ALA A 33 -11.43 -10.12 -5.90
CA ALA A 33 -11.44 -10.65 -7.27
C ALA A 33 -10.22 -10.27 -8.13
N VAL A 34 -9.02 -10.23 -7.55
CA VAL A 34 -7.78 -10.01 -8.29
C VAL A 34 -7.44 -11.26 -9.10
N THR A 35 -7.26 -11.10 -10.41
CA THR A 35 -6.80 -12.18 -11.29
C THR A 35 -5.37 -12.57 -10.96
N ALA A 36 -5.03 -13.85 -11.03
CA ALA A 36 -3.64 -14.27 -10.89
C ALA A 36 -2.77 -13.66 -12.02
N GLY A 37 -1.61 -13.12 -11.65
CA GLY A 37 -0.67 -12.49 -12.56
C GLY A 37 0.40 -11.69 -11.80
N ASP A 38 1.34 -11.13 -12.53
CA ASP A 38 2.38 -10.27 -11.98
C ASP A 38 1.88 -8.83 -11.81
N TYR A 39 2.08 -8.26 -10.63
CA TYR A 39 1.69 -6.90 -10.30
C TYR A 39 2.88 -6.13 -9.74
N GLN A 40 3.16 -4.95 -10.31
CA GLN A 40 4.13 -4.04 -9.74
C GLN A 40 3.44 -3.16 -8.70
N MET A 41 3.91 -3.24 -7.47
CA MET A 41 3.39 -2.44 -6.37
C MET A 41 4.43 -1.43 -5.89
N VAL A 42 4.00 -0.18 -5.71
CA VAL A 42 4.81 0.88 -5.11
C VAL A 42 4.06 1.42 -3.89
N LEU A 43 4.76 1.43 -2.75
CA LEU A 43 4.27 1.98 -1.50
C LEU A 43 5.13 3.18 -1.11
N SER A 44 4.54 4.36 -1.06
CA SER A 44 5.22 5.57 -0.59
C SER A 44 5.21 5.58 0.95
N ILE A 45 6.29 5.09 1.55
CA ILE A 45 6.49 5.19 3.00
C ILE A 45 7.10 6.56 3.32
N MET A 46 6.47 7.29 4.25
CA MET A 46 7.11 8.42 4.92
C MET A 46 7.26 8.01 6.38
N ILE A 47 8.51 7.79 6.79
CA ILE A 47 8.87 7.59 8.18
C ILE A 47 8.75 8.97 8.86
N PRO A 48 7.90 9.14 9.89
CA PRO A 48 7.92 10.37 10.67
C PRO A 48 9.27 10.44 11.36
N VAL A 49 10.09 11.42 10.98
CA VAL A 49 11.31 11.73 11.72
C VAL A 49 10.89 12.24 13.10
N SER A 50 11.03 11.40 14.13
CA SER A 50 10.88 11.83 15.52
C SER A 50 12.10 12.67 15.89
N GLY A 51 12.05 13.94 15.49
CA GLY A 51 13.04 14.93 15.89
C GLY A 51 12.82 15.29 17.35
N ASN A 52 13.53 14.61 18.26
CA ASN A 52 13.77 15.13 19.60
C ASN A 52 14.82 16.25 19.48
N VAL A 53 14.39 17.48 19.16
CA VAL A 53 15.14 18.66 19.59
C VAL A 53 14.74 18.90 21.04
N LYS A 54 15.38 18.16 21.95
CA LYS A 54 15.51 18.62 23.34
C LYS A 54 16.52 19.77 23.29
N ARG A 55 16.01 21.01 23.29
CA ARG A 55 16.75 22.16 23.80
C ARG A 55 16.37 22.36 25.26
#